data_AF-A0A9D7XDT6-F1
#
_entry.id   AF-A0A9D7XDT6-F1
#
_cell.length_a   1.000
_cell.length_b   1.000
_cell.length_c   1.000
_cell.angle_alpha   90.00
_cell.angle_beta   90.00
_cell.angle_gamma   90.00
#
_symmetry.space_group_name_H-M   'P 1'
#
loop_
_entity.id
_entity.type
_entity.pdbx_description
1 polymer ?
#
loop_
_entity_poly.entity_id
_entity_poly.type
_entity_poly.pdbx_seq_one_letter_code
_entity_poly.pdbx_strand_id
1 'polypeptide(L)'
;MIGWSILFINYFDKKFARELYEHYKNKFSTQLIFISCFKERYNNNETTEGDLDSGHIFLGYSIPANAFAFGDAVALQDYRNAKRLHRLIKLGSKSVIKANELHYETRFVNMSISPLAESLMLYLETMTDWTY
;
A
#
# COMPACT_ATOMS: atom_id res chain seq x y z
N MET A 1 6.55 6.11 4.90
CA MET A 1 6.37 5.90 6.37
C MET A 1 5.05 6.38 6.99
N ILE A 2 4.35 7.40 6.46
CA ILE A 2 3.13 7.94 7.10
C ILE A 2 2.00 6.91 7.27
N GLY A 3 1.77 6.05 6.26
CA GLY A 3 0.71 5.04 6.35
C GLY A 3 0.92 4.02 7.49
N TRP A 4 2.16 3.61 7.76
CA TRP A 4 2.44 2.78 8.93
C TRP A 4 2.02 3.44 10.25
N SER A 5 2.32 4.73 10.40
CA SER A 5 1.94 5.49 11.61
C SER A 5 0.43 5.58 11.77
N ILE A 6 -0.33 5.75 10.68
CA ILE A 6 -1.79 5.80 10.72
C ILE A 6 -2.35 4.46 11.19
N LEU A 7 -1.88 3.35 10.60
CA LEU A 7 -2.26 2.01 11.00
C LEU A 7 -1.93 1.73 12.47
N PHE A 8 -0.76 2.15 12.93
CA PHE A 8 -0.34 1.99 14.32
C PHE A 8 -1.24 2.80 15.28
N ILE A 9 -1.52 4.05 14.97
CA ILE A 9 -2.40 4.93 15.77
C ILE A 9 -3.81 4.36 15.85
N ASN A 10 -4.31 3.71 14.80
CA ASN A 10 -5.65 3.10 14.79
C ASN A 10 -5.87 2.07 15.91
N TYR A 11 -4.81 1.47 16.47
CA TYR A 11 -4.93 0.53 17.60
C TYR A 11 -5.33 1.19 18.92
N PHE A 12 -5.01 2.46 19.13
CA PHE A 12 -5.24 3.14 20.41
C PHE A 12 -6.01 4.46 20.30
N ASP A 13 -6.06 5.10 19.12
CA ASP A 13 -6.89 6.28 18.84
C ASP A 13 -7.45 6.24 17.41
N LYS A 14 -8.60 5.56 17.26
CA LYS A 14 -9.29 5.42 15.97
C LYS A 14 -9.76 6.75 15.37
N LYS A 15 -10.12 7.73 16.22
CA LYS A 15 -10.62 9.02 15.75
C LYS A 15 -9.48 9.82 15.13
N PHE A 16 -8.35 9.90 15.83
CA PHE A 16 -7.19 10.59 15.32
C PHE A 16 -6.60 9.90 14.07
N ALA A 17 -6.55 8.56 14.07
CA ALA A 17 -6.14 7.80 12.88
C ALA A 17 -7.02 8.10 11.65
N ARG A 18 -8.35 8.23 11.85
CA ARG A 18 -9.28 8.63 10.78
C ARG A 18 -8.94 10.00 10.22
N GLU A 19 -8.73 10.99 11.08
CA GLU A 19 -8.40 12.36 10.67
C GLU A 19 -7.10 12.38 9.86
N LEU A 20 -6.06 11.69 10.35
CA LEU A 20 -4.78 11.55 9.65
C LEU A 20 -4.94 10.86 8.29
N TYR A 21 -5.73 9.79 8.22
CA TYR A 21 -6.01 9.07 6.98
C TYR A 21 -6.68 9.93 5.93
N GLU A 22 -7.70 10.71 6.30
CA GLU A 22 -8.37 11.61 5.35
C GLU A 22 -7.40 12.69 4.82
N HIS A 23 -6.55 13.25 5.69
CA HIS A 23 -5.50 14.17 5.25
C HIS A 23 -4.47 13.50 4.34
N TYR A 24 -4.04 12.29 4.68
CA TYR A 24 -3.08 11.52 3.90
C TYR A 24 -3.65 11.19 2.51
N LYS A 25 -4.86 10.65 2.45
CA LYS A 25 -5.59 10.36 1.21
C LYS A 25 -5.72 11.61 0.33
N ASN A 26 -6.14 12.74 0.91
CA ASN A 26 -6.36 13.96 0.13
C ASN A 26 -5.06 14.57 -0.42
N LYS A 27 -3.94 14.44 0.29
CA LYS A 27 -2.66 15.06 -0.10
C LYS A 27 -1.73 14.17 -0.92
N PHE A 28 -1.83 12.85 -0.76
CA PHE A 28 -0.87 11.90 -1.34
C PHE A 28 -1.50 10.97 -2.37
N SER A 29 -2.83 10.87 -2.44
CA SER A 29 -3.47 9.97 -3.40
C SER A 29 -3.81 10.67 -4.72
N THR A 30 -3.67 9.92 -5.81
CA THR A 30 -4.35 10.21 -7.07
C THR A 30 -5.40 9.13 -7.29
N GLN A 31 -6.65 9.55 -7.36
CA GLN A 31 -7.78 8.65 -7.60
C GLN A 31 -8.08 8.58 -9.08
N LEU A 32 -7.87 7.41 -9.67
CA LEU A 32 -8.36 7.08 -11.00
C LEU A 32 -9.68 6.30 -10.85
N ILE A 33 -10.40 6.11 -11.95
CA ILE A 33 -11.77 5.54 -11.93
C ILE A 33 -11.81 4.20 -11.18
N PHE A 34 -10.86 3.30 -11.46
CA PHE A 34 -10.83 1.93 -10.92
C PHE A 34 -9.66 1.62 -9.99
N ILE A 35 -8.65 2.49 -9.92
CA ILE A 35 -7.42 2.32 -9.12
C ILE A 35 -7.11 3.61 -8.36
N SER A 36 -6.47 3.49 -7.21
CA SER A 36 -5.93 4.60 -6.45
C SER A 36 -4.42 4.39 -6.33
N CYS A 37 -3.65 5.47 -6.46
CA CYS A 37 -2.21 5.43 -6.30
C CYS A 37 -1.79 6.42 -5.21
N PHE A 38 -0.89 6.04 -4.32
CA PHE A 38 -0.38 6.87 -3.22
C PHE A 38 1.10 7.19 -3.38
N LYS A 39 1.43 8.48 -3.29
CA LYS A 39 2.80 8.96 -3.36
C LYS A 39 3.54 8.62 -2.07
N GLU A 40 4.85 8.35 -2.18
CA GLU A 40 5.72 8.20 -1.02
C GLU A 40 5.93 9.56 -0.30
N ARG A 41 6.05 10.64 -1.07
CA ARG A 41 6.38 11.98 -0.57
C ARG A 41 5.40 13.04 -1.08
N TYR A 42 5.13 14.04 -0.26
CA TYR A 42 4.25 15.15 -0.62
C TYR A 42 4.93 16.04 -1.65
N ASN A 43 4.24 16.30 -2.77
CA ASN A 43 4.68 17.19 -3.84
C ASN A 43 6.10 16.90 -4.40
N ASN A 44 6.56 15.66 -4.27
CA ASN A 44 7.84 15.23 -4.81
C ASN A 44 7.64 13.95 -5.63
N ASN A 45 8.22 13.93 -6.83
CA ASN A 45 8.21 12.78 -7.73
C ASN A 45 9.61 12.17 -7.90
N GLU A 46 10.63 12.76 -7.26
CA GLU A 46 12.02 12.35 -7.37
C GLU A 46 12.34 11.15 -6.48
N THR A 47 13.17 10.26 -7.02
CA THR A 47 13.73 9.11 -6.34
C THR A 47 15.11 9.48 -5.83
N THR A 48 15.37 9.35 -4.52
CA THR A 48 16.71 9.57 -3.95
C THR A 48 17.37 8.23 -3.62
N GLU A 49 18.69 8.11 -3.79
CA GLU A 49 19.44 6.86 -3.53
C GLU A 49 19.30 6.31 -2.09
N GLY A 50 18.81 7.11 -1.14
CA GLY A 50 18.53 6.70 0.24
C GLY A 50 17.19 6.00 0.47
N ASP A 51 16.37 5.78 -0.56
CA ASP A 51 15.03 5.18 -0.47
C ASP A 51 15.05 3.63 -0.46
N LEU A 52 15.93 3.04 0.37
CA LEU A 52 16.12 1.59 0.50
C LEU A 52 14.82 0.83 0.83
N ASP A 53 13.93 1.44 1.63
CA ASP A 53 12.67 0.83 2.03
C ASP A 53 11.55 1.01 0.99
N SER A 54 11.61 2.09 0.20
CA SER A 54 10.59 2.49 -0.77
C SER A 54 10.62 1.63 -2.04
N GLY A 55 11.78 1.03 -2.34
CA GLY A 55 12.02 0.37 -3.61
C GLY A 55 11.93 1.34 -4.80
N HIS A 56 11.64 0.82 -5.99
CA HIS A 56 11.50 1.66 -7.18
C HIS A 56 10.27 2.57 -7.07
N ILE A 57 10.50 3.89 -7.08
CA ILE A 57 9.46 4.91 -7.12
C ILE A 57 9.17 5.25 -8.59
N PHE A 58 7.92 5.08 -9.04
CA PHE A 58 7.48 5.46 -10.38
C PHE A 58 6.53 6.64 -10.30
N LEU A 59 6.89 7.79 -10.88
CA LEU A 59 6.09 9.03 -10.83
C LEU A 59 5.69 9.47 -9.40
N GLY A 60 6.57 9.22 -8.42
CA GLY A 60 6.32 9.49 -6.99
C GLY A 60 5.57 8.38 -6.24
N TYR A 61 5.06 7.35 -6.92
CA TYR A 61 4.36 6.21 -6.32
C TYR A 61 5.33 5.08 -5.98
N SER A 62 5.19 4.50 -4.79
CA SER A 62 6.02 3.37 -4.33
C SER A 62 5.15 2.17 -3.98
N ILE A 63 5.71 0.96 -4.03
CA ILE A 63 5.00 -0.25 -3.57
C ILE A 63 4.62 -0.14 -2.08
N PRO A 64 5.53 0.25 -1.17
CA PRO A 64 5.22 0.37 0.25
C PRO A 64 4.15 1.42 0.55
N ALA A 65 4.16 2.58 -0.11
CA ALA A 65 3.13 3.60 0.09
C ALA A 65 1.74 3.07 -0.26
N ASN A 66 1.62 2.36 -1.39
CA ASN A 66 0.34 1.78 -1.80
C ASN A 66 -0.08 0.62 -0.89
N ALA A 67 0.87 -0.19 -0.40
CA ALA A 67 0.59 -1.25 0.55
C ALA A 67 0.09 -0.68 1.88
N PHE A 68 0.79 0.28 2.48
CA PHE A 68 0.32 0.89 3.74
C PHE A 68 -1.00 1.64 3.55
N ALA A 69 -1.20 2.37 2.46
CA ALA A 69 -2.48 3.02 2.17
C ALA A 69 -3.63 2.01 2.03
N PHE A 70 -3.36 0.82 1.50
CA PHE A 70 -4.32 -0.28 1.45
C PHE A 70 -4.66 -0.75 2.87
N GLY A 71 -3.65 -0.94 3.71
CA GLY A 71 -3.82 -1.24 5.12
C GLY A 71 -4.69 -0.21 5.85
N ASP A 72 -4.35 1.06 5.75
CA ASP A 72 -5.11 2.14 6.38
C ASP A 72 -6.57 2.14 5.92
N ALA A 73 -6.81 1.97 4.62
CA ALA A 73 -8.16 1.91 4.07
C ALA A 73 -8.97 0.73 4.64
N VAL A 74 -8.33 -0.43 4.85
CA VAL A 74 -8.96 -1.61 5.45
C VAL A 74 -9.22 -1.40 6.95
N ALA A 75 -8.21 -0.97 7.69
CA ALA A 75 -8.29 -0.74 9.14
C ALA A 75 -9.33 0.31 9.51
N LEU A 76 -9.51 1.30 8.63
CA LEU A 76 -10.48 2.37 8.75
C LEU A 76 -11.74 2.12 7.87
N GLN A 77 -11.99 0.90 7.40
CA GLN A 77 -13.26 0.55 6.72
C GLN A 77 -13.61 1.43 5.49
N ASP A 78 -12.63 2.07 4.85
CA ASP A 78 -12.77 2.74 3.55
C ASP A 78 -12.66 1.68 2.44
N TYR A 79 -13.64 0.78 2.39
CA TYR A 79 -13.61 -0.39 1.50
C TYR A 79 -13.62 -0.01 0.02
N ARG A 80 -14.14 1.18 -0.33
CA ARG A 80 -14.10 1.68 -1.70
C ARG A 80 -12.65 1.94 -2.11
N ASN A 81 -11.88 2.63 -1.27
CA ASN A 81 -10.47 2.88 -1.55
C ASN A 81 -9.64 1.60 -1.43
N ALA A 82 -9.92 0.74 -0.45
CA ALA A 82 -9.26 -0.55 -0.29
C ALA A 82 -9.40 -1.42 -1.56
N LYS A 83 -10.61 -1.51 -2.15
CA LYS A 83 -10.84 -2.24 -3.42
C LYS A 83 -10.04 -1.65 -4.58
N ARG A 84 -9.89 -0.32 -4.65
CA ARG A 84 -9.11 0.35 -5.71
C ARG A 84 -7.61 0.08 -5.57
N LEU A 85 -7.08 0.13 -4.35
CA LEU A 85 -5.68 -0.17 -4.06
C LEU A 85 -5.37 -1.66 -4.25
N HIS A 86 -6.28 -2.54 -3.85
CA HIS A 86 -6.16 -3.97 -4.07
C HIS A 86 -6.02 -4.31 -5.55
N ARG A 87 -6.83 -3.69 -6.41
CA ARG A 87 -6.72 -3.85 -7.87
C ARG A 87 -5.36 -3.42 -8.39
N LEU A 88 -4.83 -2.27 -7.93
CA LEU A 88 -3.49 -1.83 -8.30
C LEU A 88 -2.43 -2.89 -7.93
N ILE A 89 -2.50 -3.42 -6.72
CA ILE A 89 -1.57 -4.42 -6.21
C ILE A 89 -1.68 -5.74 -7.00
N LYS A 90 -2.89 -6.22 -7.29
CA LYS A 90 -3.10 -7.44 -8.09
C LYS A 90 -2.76 -7.26 -9.57
N LEU A 91 -2.82 -6.03 -10.10
CA LEU A 91 -2.31 -5.73 -11.44
C LEU A 91 -0.78 -5.85 -11.49
N GLY A 92 -0.09 -5.28 -10.49
CA GLY A 92 1.36 -5.27 -10.41
C GLY A 92 2.00 -6.59 -9.98
N SER A 93 1.26 -7.46 -9.28
CA SER A 93 1.77 -8.73 -8.75
C SER A 93 1.26 -9.96 -9.53
N LYS A 94 2.01 -11.05 -9.44
CA LYS A 94 1.59 -12.40 -9.86
C LYS A 94 1.99 -13.39 -8.76
N SER A 95 1.14 -14.38 -8.51
CA SER A 95 1.48 -15.50 -7.63
C SER A 95 2.23 -16.57 -8.42
N VAL A 96 3.25 -17.15 -7.80
CA VAL A 96 4.03 -18.26 -8.34
C VAL A 96 4.18 -19.32 -7.26
N ILE A 97 3.85 -20.56 -7.57
CA ILE A 97 4.06 -21.68 -6.66
C ILE A 97 5.39 -22.35 -7.04
N LYS A 98 6.34 -22.41 -6.11
CA LYS A 98 7.61 -23.12 -6.27
C LYS A 98 7.83 -24.01 -5.06
N ALA A 99 8.15 -25.29 -5.27
CA ALA A 99 8.43 -26.24 -4.19
C ALA A 99 7.35 -26.27 -3.06
N ASN A 100 6.08 -26.12 -3.43
CA ASN A 100 4.93 -26.04 -2.51
C ASN A 100 4.86 -24.77 -1.64
N GLU A 101 5.63 -23.73 -1.98
CA GLU A 101 5.59 -22.40 -1.37
C GLU A 101 4.94 -21.39 -2.32
N LEU A 102 4.11 -20.50 -1.78
CA LEU A 102 3.50 -19.39 -2.51
C LEU A 102 4.43 -18.18 -2.46
N HIS A 103 4.91 -17.77 -3.63
CA HIS A 103 5.68 -16.53 -3.80
C HIS A 103 4.89 -15.51 -4.59
N TYR A 104 5.18 -14.23 -4.35
CA TYR A 104 4.69 -13.12 -5.13
C TYR A 104 5.83 -12.50 -5.92
N GLU A 105 5.62 -12.37 -7.22
CA GLU A 105 6.55 -11.72 -8.14
C GLU A 105 5.87 -10.50 -8.78
N THR A 106 6.66 -9.60 -9.35
CA THR A 106 6.18 -8.48 -10.14
C THR A 106 5.81 -8.95 -11.54
N ARG A 107 4.71 -8.44 -12.10
CA ARG A 107 4.12 -8.96 -13.33
C ARG A 107 4.77 -8.42 -14.60
N PHE A 108 5.03 -7.11 -14.64
CA PHE A 108 5.38 -6.41 -15.89
C PHE A 108 6.85 -5.98 -15.98
N VAL A 109 7.56 -5.98 -14.86
CA VAL A 109 8.95 -5.51 -14.76
C VAL A 109 9.65 -6.43 -13.78
N ASN A 110 10.85 -6.91 -14.14
CA ASN A 110 11.68 -7.65 -13.19
C ASN A 110 12.31 -6.63 -12.23
N MET A 111 11.64 -6.38 -11.12
CA MET A 111 12.12 -5.51 -10.05
C MET A 111 12.26 -6.33 -8.77
N SER A 112 13.30 -6.04 -8.00
CA SER A 112 13.45 -6.57 -6.66
C SER A 112 12.26 -6.12 -5.82
N ILE A 113 11.51 -7.09 -5.31
CA ILE A 113 10.47 -6.84 -4.33
C ILE A 113 11.17 -6.66 -2.99
N SER A 114 10.78 -5.61 -2.24
CA SER A 114 11.29 -5.41 -0.89
C SER A 114 11.03 -6.68 -0.07
N PRO A 115 12.00 -7.18 0.73
CA PRO A 115 11.82 -8.38 1.55
C PRO A 115 10.57 -8.33 2.46
N LEU A 116 10.14 -7.14 2.85
CA LEU A 116 8.97 -6.93 3.70
C LEU A 116 7.63 -6.99 2.95
N ALA A 117 7.63 -6.83 1.62
CA ALA A 117 6.41 -6.60 0.85
C ALA A 117 5.43 -7.79 0.90
N GLU A 118 5.93 -9.03 0.84
CA GLU A 118 5.07 -10.22 0.92
C GLU A 118 4.43 -10.36 2.30
N SER A 119 5.22 -10.25 3.37
CA SER A 119 4.72 -10.29 4.74
C SER A 119 3.76 -9.16 5.04
N LEU A 120 4.04 -7.95 4.52
CA LEU A 120 3.19 -6.79 4.69
C LEU A 120 1.85 -7.01 3.99
N MET A 121 1.87 -7.49 2.74
CA MET A 121 0.64 -7.75 1.99
C MET A 121 -0.19 -8.85 2.63
N LEU A 122 0.44 -9.94 3.09
CA LEU A 122 -0.26 -10.99 3.82
C LEU A 122 -0.96 -10.42 5.05
N TYR A 123 -0.21 -9.69 5.88
CA TYR A 123 -0.75 -9.06 7.09
C TYR A 123 -1.95 -8.16 6.79
N LEU A 124 -1.82 -7.26 5.81
CA LEU A 124 -2.86 -6.29 5.49
C LEU A 124 -4.10 -6.91 4.83
N GLU A 125 -3.93 -8.02 4.08
CA GLU A 125 -5.07 -8.77 3.54
C GLU A 125 -5.84 -9.51 4.65
N THR A 126 -5.16 -9.94 5.73
CA THR A 126 -5.75 -10.81 6.77
C THR A 126 -6.05 -10.13 8.10
N MET A 127 -5.70 -8.84 8.29
CA MET A 127 -5.82 -8.18 9.60
C MET A 127 -7.25 -7.92 10.08
N THR A 128 -8.26 -8.03 9.21
CA THR A 128 -9.69 -7.95 9.56
C THR A 128 -10.50 -8.72 8.53
N ASP A 129 -11.69 -9.18 8.93
CA ASP A 129 -12.66 -9.72 7.98
C ASP A 129 -13.18 -8.62 7.06
N TRP A 130 -13.19 -8.92 5.76
CA TRP A 130 -13.72 -8.04 4.73
C TRP A 130 -15.21 -8.33 4.55
N THR A 131 -16.06 -7.52 5.16
CA THR A 131 -17.50 -7.60 4.91
C THR A 131 -17.82 -6.96 3.56
N TYR A 132 -18.28 -7.79 2.61
CA TYR A 132 -18.59 -7.37 1.23
C TYR A 132 -20.00 -6.87 1.05
#